data_AF-A0A2E3XQM8-F1
#
_entry.id   AF-A0A2E3XQM8-F1
#
_cell.length_a   1.000
_cell.length_b   1.000
_cell.length_c   1.000
_cell.angle_alpha   90.00
_cell.angle_beta   90.00
_cell.angle_gamma   90.00
#
_symmetry.space_group_name_H-M   'P 1'
#
loop_
_entity.id
_entity.type
_entity.pdbx_description
1 polymer ?
#
loop_
_entity_poly.entity_id
_entity_poly.type
_entity_poly.pdbx_seq_one_letter_code
_entity_poly.pdbx_strand_id
1 'polypeptide(L)'
;MGISRDLRLEHQELIKLESILSHEDEIIKLINALSRKNRNKKFLEDLKGLYLIACRKLRRELNLDEVRTESELYLEAILKKQKIKFIPSIRVGHRSIDFYLIDYGIFIEVDGSIHNNENKMGKDRTRDELIHNLGCYCLVILNEDITYNAEELLKSLIQQSKKKSFTQRKNLLKKLYTHTIYKNLNLQFVNDYFSSCGYC
;
A
#
# COMPACT_ATOMS: atom_id res chain seq x y z
N MET A 1 -36.27 11.05 -25.79
CA MET A 1 -36.16 9.62 -25.44
C MET A 1 -34.69 9.30 -25.13
N GLY A 2 -34.22 9.53 -23.91
CA GLY A 2 -32.81 9.25 -23.50
C GLY A 2 -32.65 8.43 -22.22
N ILE A 3 -33.72 8.28 -21.42
CA ILE A 3 -33.65 7.84 -20.02
C ILE A 3 -33.39 6.32 -19.85
N SER A 4 -33.75 5.49 -20.85
CA SER A 4 -33.66 4.02 -20.71
C SER A 4 -32.26 3.43 -20.93
N ARG A 5 -31.34 4.15 -21.58
CA ARG A 5 -29.96 3.67 -21.77
C ARG A 5 -29.10 3.95 -20.54
N ASP A 6 -29.27 5.11 -19.92
CA ASP A 6 -28.53 5.50 -18.71
C ASP A 6 -28.86 4.56 -17.52
N LEU A 7 -30.14 4.24 -17.28
CA LEU A 7 -30.53 3.29 -16.23
C LEU A 7 -29.95 1.88 -16.40
N ARG A 8 -29.73 1.43 -17.65
CA ARG A 8 -29.11 0.12 -17.91
C ARG A 8 -27.60 0.15 -17.69
N LEU A 9 -26.95 1.27 -18.00
CA LEU A 9 -25.52 1.47 -17.75
C LEU A 9 -25.23 1.55 -16.24
N GLU A 10 -26.03 2.33 -15.50
CA GLU A 10 -25.93 2.41 -14.04
C GLU A 10 -26.14 1.04 -13.35
N HIS A 11 -27.12 0.25 -13.81
CA HIS A 11 -27.36 -1.08 -13.26
C HIS A 11 -26.21 -2.07 -13.55
N GLN A 12 -25.59 -1.99 -14.72
CA GLN A 12 -24.41 -2.80 -15.05
C GLN A 12 -23.19 -2.39 -14.22
N GLU A 13 -23.01 -1.10 -13.96
CA GLU A 13 -21.96 -0.61 -13.08
C GLU A 13 -22.16 -1.08 -11.63
N LEU A 14 -23.39 -1.06 -11.12
CA LEU A 14 -23.73 -1.58 -9.79
C LEU A 14 -23.43 -3.07 -9.64
N ILE A 15 -23.86 -3.90 -10.60
CA ILE A 15 -23.55 -5.34 -10.59
C ILE A 15 -22.04 -5.59 -10.62
N LYS A 16 -21.31 -4.81 -11.43
CA LYS A 16 -19.85 -4.91 -11.51
C LYS A 16 -19.19 -4.51 -10.18
N LEU A 17 -19.66 -3.45 -9.53
CA LEU A 17 -19.18 -3.02 -8.22
C LEU A 17 -19.47 -4.06 -7.13
N GLU A 18 -20.68 -4.62 -7.09
CA GLU A 18 -21.05 -5.69 -6.16
C GLU A 18 -20.19 -6.94 -6.36
N SER A 19 -19.95 -7.33 -7.61
CA SER A 19 -19.06 -8.45 -7.95
C SER A 19 -17.62 -8.21 -7.49
N ILE A 20 -17.09 -7.00 -7.68
CA ILE A 20 -15.76 -6.61 -7.21
C ILE A 20 -15.70 -6.68 -5.68
N LEU A 21 -16.66 -6.08 -4.98
CA LEU A 21 -16.69 -6.05 -3.51
C LEU A 21 -16.78 -7.48 -2.93
N SER A 22 -17.59 -8.36 -3.52
CA SER A 22 -17.67 -9.77 -3.12
C SER A 22 -16.33 -10.49 -3.23
N HIS A 23 -15.60 -10.25 -4.32
CA HIS A 23 -14.28 -10.83 -4.57
C HIS A 23 -13.22 -10.37 -3.55
N GLU A 24 -13.21 -9.06 -3.22
CA GLU A 24 -12.30 -8.51 -2.21
C GLU A 24 -12.53 -9.15 -0.84
N ASP A 25 -13.80 -9.25 -0.44
CA ASP A 25 -14.20 -9.83 0.84
C ASP A 25 -13.80 -11.29 0.97
N GLU A 26 -13.90 -12.08 -0.10
CA GLU A 26 -13.52 -13.50 -0.10
C GLU A 26 -12.02 -13.69 0.14
N ILE A 27 -11.17 -12.93 -0.57
CA ILE A 27 -9.71 -12.99 -0.34
C ILE A 27 -9.35 -12.53 1.08
N ILE A 28 -9.99 -11.47 1.58
CA ILE A 28 -9.76 -10.97 2.94
C ILE A 28 -10.16 -12.03 3.97
N LYS A 29 -11.31 -12.69 3.79
CA LYS A 29 -11.79 -13.78 4.66
C LYS A 29 -10.82 -14.95 4.66
N LEU A 30 -10.37 -15.39 3.49
CA LEU A 30 -9.38 -16.46 3.32
C LEU A 30 -8.07 -16.15 4.06
N ILE A 31 -7.44 -15.01 3.76
CA ILE A 31 -6.17 -14.63 4.38
C ILE A 31 -6.30 -14.52 5.90
N ASN A 32 -7.41 -13.98 6.41
CA ASN A 32 -7.66 -13.90 7.83
C ASN A 32 -7.87 -15.27 8.48
N ALA A 33 -8.57 -16.20 7.82
CA ALA A 33 -8.73 -17.57 8.29
C ALA A 33 -7.37 -18.29 8.37
N LEU A 34 -6.58 -18.24 7.30
CA LEU A 34 -5.24 -18.84 7.25
C LEU A 34 -4.30 -18.23 8.28
N SER A 35 -4.33 -16.90 8.46
CA SER A 35 -3.55 -16.19 9.47
C SER A 35 -3.90 -16.62 10.90
N ARG A 36 -5.17 -16.89 11.19
CA ARG A 36 -5.63 -17.34 12.51
C ARG A 36 -5.19 -18.77 12.80
N LYS A 37 -5.27 -19.67 11.81
CA LYS A 37 -4.78 -21.05 11.89
C LYS A 37 -3.25 -21.11 12.01
N ASN A 38 -2.53 -20.21 11.35
CA ASN A 38 -1.07 -20.23 11.20
C ASN A 38 -0.42 -19.00 11.83
N ARG A 39 -0.40 -18.91 13.18
CA ARG A 39 0.12 -17.74 13.92
C ARG A 39 1.65 -17.60 13.93
N ASN A 40 2.35 -18.30 13.07
CA ASN A 40 3.81 -18.29 13.01
C ASN A 40 4.35 -17.12 12.17
N LYS A 41 5.69 -16.98 12.13
CA LYS A 41 6.37 -15.99 11.27
C LYS A 41 6.27 -16.38 9.80
N LYS A 42 6.30 -17.68 9.48
CA LYS A 42 6.27 -18.23 8.12
C LYS A 42 5.08 -17.69 7.31
N PHE A 43 3.88 -17.65 7.89
CA PHE A 43 2.70 -17.12 7.19
C PHE A 43 2.86 -15.68 6.69
N LEU A 44 3.51 -14.81 7.47
CA LEU A 44 3.73 -13.43 7.02
C LEU A 44 4.74 -13.35 5.87
N GLU A 45 5.76 -14.23 5.87
CA GLU A 45 6.73 -14.31 4.78
C GLU A 45 6.08 -14.85 3.49
N ASP A 46 5.23 -15.87 3.59
CA ASP A 46 4.49 -16.40 2.43
C ASP A 46 3.50 -15.36 1.90
N LEU A 47 2.78 -14.65 2.79
CA LEU A 47 1.93 -13.53 2.39
C LEU A 47 2.71 -12.41 1.70
N LYS A 48 3.92 -12.10 2.18
CA LYS A 48 4.84 -11.16 1.52
C LYS A 48 5.26 -11.68 0.14
N GLY A 49 5.51 -12.98 -0.01
CA GLY A 49 5.80 -13.62 -1.29
C GLY A 49 4.68 -13.40 -2.31
N LEU A 50 3.42 -13.64 -1.91
CA LEU A 50 2.25 -13.38 -2.75
C LEU A 50 2.08 -11.89 -3.08
N TYR A 51 2.30 -11.01 -2.11
CA TYR A 51 2.33 -9.56 -2.32
C TYR A 51 3.35 -9.16 -3.40
N LEU A 52 4.57 -9.71 -3.35
CA LEU A 52 5.59 -9.43 -4.36
C LEU A 52 5.20 -9.95 -5.75
N ILE A 53 4.44 -11.04 -5.84
CA ILE A 53 3.87 -11.52 -7.12
C ILE A 53 2.86 -10.50 -7.65
N ALA A 54 1.95 -10.01 -6.80
CA ALA A 54 0.98 -8.97 -7.17
C ALA A 54 1.68 -7.70 -7.68
N CYS A 55 2.71 -7.22 -6.97
CA CYS A 55 3.49 -6.04 -7.38
C CYS A 55 4.17 -6.24 -8.74
N ARG A 56 4.75 -7.42 -9.00
CA ARG A 56 5.39 -7.71 -10.30
C ARG A 56 4.39 -7.78 -11.45
N LYS A 57 3.20 -8.35 -11.20
CA LYS A 57 2.12 -8.39 -12.17
C LYS A 57 1.71 -6.97 -12.55
N LEU A 58 1.39 -6.14 -11.56
CA LEU A 58 1.02 -4.73 -11.76
C LEU A 58 2.08 -3.94 -12.52
N ARG A 59 3.36 -4.11 -12.16
CA ARG A 59 4.46 -3.40 -12.83
C ARG A 59 4.48 -3.68 -14.34
N ARG A 60 4.24 -4.93 -14.73
CA ARG A 60 4.17 -5.33 -16.13
C ARG A 60 2.92 -4.79 -16.82
N GLU A 61 1.76 -4.88 -16.16
CA GLU A 61 0.48 -4.41 -16.73
C GLU A 61 0.46 -2.90 -16.96
N LEU A 62 1.13 -2.14 -16.08
CA LEU A 62 1.16 -0.69 -16.13
C LEU A 62 2.44 -0.13 -16.79
N ASN A 63 3.33 -0.98 -17.31
CA ASN A 63 4.64 -0.61 -17.88
C ASN A 63 5.41 0.41 -17.02
N LEU A 64 5.50 0.14 -15.71
CA LEU A 64 6.10 1.07 -14.76
C LEU A 64 7.60 0.81 -14.61
N ASP A 65 8.40 1.76 -15.09
CA ASP A 65 9.83 1.85 -14.76
C ASP A 65 10.00 2.70 -13.49
N GLU A 66 10.20 2.03 -12.36
CA GLU A 66 10.46 2.68 -11.07
C GLU A 66 11.93 3.11 -10.99
N VAL A 67 12.24 4.30 -11.52
CA VAL A 67 13.53 4.97 -11.31
C VAL A 67 13.35 5.96 -10.16
N ARG A 68 14.23 5.88 -9.15
CA ARG A 68 14.19 6.77 -8.00
C ARG A 68 14.79 8.12 -8.32
N THR A 69 14.17 9.19 -7.84
CA THR A 69 14.70 10.54 -7.95
C THR A 69 15.95 10.74 -7.07
N GLU A 70 16.74 11.78 -7.35
CA GLU A 70 17.88 12.16 -6.49
C GLU A 70 17.44 12.45 -5.06
N SER A 71 16.30 13.13 -4.88
CA SER A 71 15.71 13.41 -3.58
C SER A 71 15.34 12.15 -2.81
N GLU A 72 14.76 11.14 -3.48
CA GLU A 72 14.50 9.85 -2.86
C GLU A 72 15.80 9.15 -2.42
N LEU A 73 16.83 9.15 -3.27
CA LEU A 73 18.12 8.55 -2.94
C LEU A 73 18.78 9.26 -1.75
N TYR A 74 18.69 10.58 -1.70
CA TYR A 74 19.21 11.38 -0.60
C TYR A 74 18.45 11.10 0.71
N LEU A 75 17.11 11.09 0.66
CA LEU A 75 16.29 10.73 1.81
C LEU A 75 16.56 9.30 2.29
N GLU A 76 16.76 8.35 1.38
CA GLU A 76 17.13 6.98 1.71
C GLU A 76 18.46 6.91 2.48
N ALA A 77 19.45 7.69 2.03
CA ALA A 77 20.75 7.77 2.72
C ALA A 77 20.59 8.30 4.15
N ILE A 78 19.76 9.31 4.35
CA ILE A 78 19.45 9.85 5.69
C ILE A 78 18.74 8.82 6.57
N LEU A 79 17.71 8.15 6.06
CA LEU A 79 17.00 7.10 6.79
C LEU A 79 17.94 5.98 7.25
N LYS A 80 18.87 5.57 6.39
CA LYS A 80 19.93 4.60 6.72
C LYS A 80 20.87 5.13 7.80
N LYS A 81 21.37 6.36 7.64
CA LYS A 81 22.27 7.03 8.62
C LYS A 81 21.63 7.10 10.01
N GLN A 82 20.34 7.42 10.09
CA GLN A 82 19.57 7.50 11.34
C GLN A 82 19.08 6.12 11.86
N LYS A 83 19.42 5.02 11.18
CA LYS A 83 19.02 3.64 11.54
C LYS A 83 17.50 3.44 11.64
N ILE A 84 16.74 4.18 10.84
CA ILE A 84 15.29 4.03 10.75
C ILE A 84 14.98 2.84 9.86
N LYS A 85 14.07 1.94 10.29
CA LYS A 85 13.64 0.79 9.48
C LYS A 85 12.57 1.22 8.48
N PHE A 86 12.81 0.99 7.20
CA PHE A 86 11.87 1.35 6.14
C PHE A 86 11.76 0.28 5.06
N ILE A 87 10.68 0.35 4.27
CA ILE A 87 10.50 -0.36 2.99
C ILE A 87 10.48 0.70 1.89
N PRO A 88 11.41 0.66 0.93
CA PRO A 88 11.36 1.54 -0.25
C PRO A 88 10.28 1.07 -1.24
N SER A 89 9.71 2.01 -2.00
CA SER A 89 8.82 1.79 -3.14
C SER A 89 7.72 0.76 -2.83
N ILE A 90 6.99 0.99 -1.74
CA ILE A 90 5.94 0.09 -1.28
C ILE A 90 4.68 0.31 -2.09
N ARG A 91 3.97 -0.76 -2.45
CA ARG A 91 2.70 -0.67 -3.14
C ARG A 91 1.53 -0.92 -2.21
N VAL A 92 0.54 -0.05 -2.31
CA VAL A 92 -0.73 -0.15 -1.60
C VAL A 92 -1.84 -0.15 -2.65
N GLY A 93 -2.40 -1.33 -2.93
CA GLY A 93 -3.35 -1.50 -4.03
C GLY A 93 -2.62 -1.30 -5.36
N HIS A 94 -3.01 -0.27 -6.12
CA HIS A 94 -2.38 0.07 -7.41
C HIS A 94 -1.34 1.20 -7.29
N ARG A 95 -1.27 1.88 -6.14
CA ARG A 95 -0.40 3.03 -5.90
C ARG A 95 0.98 2.59 -5.42
N SER A 96 2.02 3.29 -5.86
CA SER A 96 3.37 3.22 -5.27
C SER A 96 3.58 4.40 -4.32
N ILE A 97 4.22 4.14 -3.20
CA ILE A 97 4.60 5.11 -2.17
C ILE A 97 6.11 4.94 -1.95
N ASP A 98 6.85 6.04 -1.87
CA ASP A 98 8.32 6.01 -1.95
C ASP A 98 8.97 5.34 -0.74
N PHE A 99 8.43 5.56 0.46
CA PHE A 99 8.93 4.92 1.68
C PHE A 99 7.82 4.57 2.66
N TYR A 100 8.01 3.47 3.39
CA TYR A 100 7.20 3.11 4.56
C TYR A 100 8.09 2.87 5.78
N LEU A 101 7.99 3.75 6.78
CA LEU A 101 8.69 3.65 8.05
C LEU A 101 7.99 2.63 8.97
N ILE A 102 8.49 1.40 8.95
CA ILE A 102 7.85 0.22 9.55
C ILE A 102 7.59 0.41 11.04
N ASP A 103 8.55 1.01 11.76
CA ASP A 103 8.47 1.16 13.21
C ASP A 103 7.44 2.20 13.66
N TYR A 104 6.99 3.06 12.75
CA TYR A 104 6.07 4.15 13.07
C TYR A 104 4.73 4.02 12.34
N GLY A 105 4.64 3.19 11.30
CA GLY A 105 3.45 3.07 10.47
C GLY A 105 3.21 4.32 9.61
N ILE A 106 4.29 4.91 9.12
CA ILE A 106 4.26 6.17 8.36
C ILE A 106 4.70 5.91 6.93
N PHE A 107 3.92 6.37 5.97
CA PHE A 107 4.28 6.49 4.57
C PHE A 107 4.90 7.86 4.33
N ILE A 108 5.95 7.90 3.50
CA ILE A 108 6.53 9.13 3.00
C ILE A 108 6.47 9.10 1.48
N GLU A 109 5.97 10.20 0.93
CA GLU A 109 5.95 10.48 -0.50
C GLU A 109 6.80 11.71 -0.76
N VAL A 110 7.74 11.59 -1.70
CA VAL A 110 8.60 12.67 -2.13
C VAL A 110 7.90 13.38 -3.28
N ASP A 111 7.51 14.65 -3.09
CA ASP A 111 6.85 15.42 -4.14
C ASP A 111 7.89 15.81 -5.21
N GLY A 112 7.91 15.06 -6.31
CA GLY A 112 8.63 15.37 -7.54
C GLY A 112 7.86 16.37 -8.40
N SER A 113 7.72 17.62 -7.97
CA SER A 113 6.83 18.59 -8.62
C SER A 113 7.06 18.77 -10.13
N ILE A 114 6.07 18.38 -10.94
CA ILE A 114 5.69 19.05 -12.21
C ILE A 114 4.20 19.42 -12.06
N HIS A 115 3.88 20.70 -12.31
CA HIS A 115 2.59 21.37 -12.11
C HIS A 115 1.31 20.54 -12.34
N ASN A 116 0.38 20.53 -11.36
CA ASN A 116 -0.95 21.18 -11.51
C ASN A 116 -1.82 21.03 -10.24
N ASN A 117 -2.24 22.18 -9.74
CA ASN A 117 -2.80 22.42 -8.42
C ASN A 117 -4.33 22.17 -8.30
N GLU A 118 -4.98 21.59 -9.30
CA GLU A 118 -6.45 21.46 -9.31
C GLU A 118 -6.96 20.01 -9.19
N ASN A 119 -6.12 19.01 -9.50
CA ASN A 119 -6.50 17.59 -9.43
C ASN A 119 -6.18 16.89 -8.09
N LYS A 120 -5.55 17.58 -7.12
CA LYS A 120 -5.18 17.02 -5.80
C LYS A 120 -6.37 16.94 -4.82
N MET A 121 -7.34 17.86 -4.89
CA MET A 121 -8.40 17.96 -3.87
C MET A 121 -9.42 16.80 -3.87
N GLY A 122 -9.73 16.20 -5.03
CA GLY A 122 -10.67 15.08 -5.13
C GLY A 122 -10.05 13.71 -4.82
N LYS A 123 -8.75 13.54 -5.12
CA LYS A 123 -7.99 12.30 -4.86
C LYS A 123 -7.50 12.19 -3.42
N ASP A 124 -7.40 13.31 -2.70
CA ASP A 124 -6.87 13.36 -1.33
C ASP A 124 -7.80 12.76 -0.28
N ARG A 125 -9.13 12.91 -0.37
CA ARG A 125 -10.04 12.32 0.64
C ARG A 125 -10.03 10.79 0.64
N THR A 126 -10.14 10.16 -0.53
CA THR A 126 -10.13 8.69 -0.64
C THR A 126 -8.73 8.11 -0.37
N ARG A 127 -7.67 8.87 -0.69
CA ARG A 127 -6.26 8.53 -0.36
C ARG A 127 -6.04 8.47 1.14
N ASP A 128 -6.47 9.52 1.84
CA ASP A 128 -6.28 9.65 3.27
C ASP A 128 -7.15 8.62 4.01
N GLU A 129 -8.38 8.38 3.55
CA GLU A 129 -9.26 7.35 4.11
C GLU A 129 -8.67 5.94 4.04
N LEU A 130 -8.06 5.54 2.91
CA LEU A 130 -7.47 4.21 2.79
C LEU A 130 -6.28 4.03 3.75
N ILE A 131 -5.34 4.98 3.74
CA ILE A 131 -4.13 4.93 4.57
C ILE A 131 -4.51 5.02 6.05
N HIS A 132 -5.49 5.85 6.38
CA HIS A 132 -6.03 6.00 7.73
C HIS A 132 -6.76 4.73 8.19
N ASN A 133 -7.56 4.09 7.34
CA ASN A 133 -8.25 2.82 7.62
C ASN A 133 -7.26 1.66 7.85
N LEU A 134 -6.09 1.70 7.20
CA LEU A 134 -5.01 0.76 7.48
C LEU A 134 -4.37 0.99 8.86
N GLY A 135 -4.54 2.18 9.44
CA GLY A 135 -3.93 2.61 10.70
C GLY A 135 -2.55 3.24 10.51
N CYS A 136 -2.29 3.75 9.30
CA CYS A 136 -1.05 4.42 8.90
C CYS A 136 -1.29 5.92 8.70
N TYR A 137 -0.20 6.67 8.62
CA TYR A 137 -0.20 8.09 8.26
C TYR A 137 0.62 8.31 6.99
N CYS A 138 0.25 9.25 6.13
CA CYS A 138 1.04 9.62 4.96
C CYS A 138 1.57 11.03 5.10
N LEU A 139 2.88 11.21 4.91
CA LEU A 139 3.53 12.50 4.86
C LEU A 139 4.06 12.74 3.45
N VAL A 140 3.67 13.85 2.84
CA VAL A 140 4.30 14.34 1.62
C VAL A 140 5.45 15.27 2.02
N ILE A 141 6.64 15.06 1.48
CA ILE A 141 7.82 15.91 1.71
C ILE A 141 8.23 16.50 0.37
N LEU A 142 8.39 17.82 0.31
CA LEU A 142 8.83 18.50 -0.90
C LEU A 142 10.32 18.23 -1.18
N ASN A 143 10.71 18.24 -2.44
CA ASN A 143 12.12 18.11 -2.84
C ASN A 143 13.03 19.12 -2.13
N GLU A 144 12.58 20.37 -2.02
CA GLU A 144 13.34 21.45 -1.36
C GLU A 144 13.57 21.15 0.13
N ASP A 145 12.53 20.69 0.84
CA ASP A 145 12.65 20.27 2.23
C ASP A 145 13.65 19.12 2.38
N ILE A 146 13.66 18.18 1.43
CA ILE A 146 14.63 17.09 1.47
C ILE A 146 16.07 17.61 1.40
N THR A 147 16.33 18.56 0.51
CA THR A 147 17.67 19.15 0.33
C THR A 147 18.12 19.96 1.55
N TYR A 148 17.23 20.72 2.19
CA TYR A 148 17.62 21.69 3.21
C TYR A 148 17.41 21.23 4.66
N ASN A 149 16.42 20.38 4.95
CA ASN A 149 15.98 20.12 6.32
C ASN A 149 15.56 18.67 6.62
N ALA A 150 15.75 17.71 5.70
CA ALA A 150 15.30 16.32 5.88
C ALA A 150 15.65 15.69 7.23
N GLU A 151 16.88 15.89 7.73
CA GLU A 151 17.30 15.30 9.01
C GLU A 151 16.47 15.81 10.19
N GLU A 152 16.20 17.13 10.23
CA GLU A 152 15.42 17.77 11.29
C GLU A 152 13.93 17.42 11.18
N LEU A 153 13.39 17.43 9.96
CA LEU A 153 12.01 17.04 9.68
C LEU A 153 11.74 15.59 10.15
N LEU A 154 12.61 14.64 9.77
CA LEU A 154 12.50 13.25 10.20
C LEU A 154 12.62 13.09 11.72
N LYS A 155 13.54 13.82 12.35
CA LYS A 155 13.71 13.80 13.81
C LYS A 155 12.45 14.28 14.52
N SER A 156 11.88 15.40 14.08
CA SER A 156 10.63 15.96 14.61
C SER A 156 9.46 14.99 14.42
N LEU A 157 9.31 14.43 13.22
CA LEU A 157 8.29 13.43 12.90
C LEU A 157 8.37 12.21 13.82
N ILE A 158 9.58 11.66 14.01
CA ILE A 158 9.80 10.49 14.87
C ILE A 158 9.52 10.81 16.33
N GLN A 159 9.94 11.98 16.82
CA GLN A 159 9.72 12.39 18.21
C GLN A 159 8.22 12.52 18.52
N GLN A 160 7.43 12.98 17.56
CA GLN A 160 5.97 13.10 17.70
C GLN A 160 5.25 11.76 17.48
N SER A 161 5.94 10.75 16.92
CA SER A 161 5.34 9.48 16.54
C SER A 161 5.56 8.38 17.58
N LYS A 162 4.48 7.66 17.92
CA LYS A 162 4.59 6.48 18.79
C LYS A 162 5.11 5.27 18.02
N LYS A 163 6.22 4.69 18.48
CA LYS A 163 6.73 3.41 17.96
C LYS A 163 5.67 2.31 18.10
N LYS A 164 5.46 1.57 17.02
CA LYS A 164 4.55 0.44 16.96
C LYS A 164 5.20 -0.79 17.57
N SER A 165 4.44 -1.53 18.38
CA SER A 165 4.88 -2.82 18.92
C SER A 165 5.15 -3.84 17.80
N PHE A 166 5.86 -4.92 18.10
CA PHE A 166 6.07 -6.00 17.12
C PHE A 166 4.76 -6.51 16.51
N THR A 167 3.74 -6.74 17.34
CA THR A 167 2.41 -7.19 16.91
C THR A 167 1.72 -6.15 16.02
N GLN A 168 1.79 -4.87 16.38
CA GLN A 168 1.21 -3.80 15.57
C GLN A 168 1.88 -3.72 14.18
N ARG A 169 3.21 -3.81 14.12
CA ARG A 169 3.96 -3.80 12.85
C ARG A 169 3.59 -4.98 11.96
N LYS A 170 3.52 -6.19 12.53
CA LYS A 170 3.09 -7.40 11.82
C LYS A 170 1.66 -7.24 11.26
N ASN A 171 0.75 -6.68 12.04
CA ASN A 171 -0.63 -6.47 11.61
C ASN A 171 -0.75 -5.42 10.51
N LEU A 172 0.01 -4.32 10.59
CA LEU A 172 0.04 -3.30 9.54
C LEU A 172 0.55 -3.87 8.21
N LEU A 173 1.68 -4.60 8.25
CA LEU A 173 2.22 -5.27 7.05
C LEU A 173 1.22 -6.28 6.47
N LYS A 174 0.56 -7.08 7.33
CA LYS A 174 -0.47 -8.02 6.88
C LYS A 174 -1.59 -7.28 6.15
N LYS A 175 -2.15 -6.22 6.74
CA LYS A 175 -3.22 -5.43 6.13
C LYS A 175 -2.78 -4.85 4.78
N LEU A 176 -1.58 -4.29 4.71
CA LEU A 176 -1.02 -3.72 3.48
C LEU A 176 -0.88 -4.79 2.39
N TYR A 177 -0.24 -5.91 2.70
CA TYR A 177 -0.05 -7.00 1.75
C TYR A 177 -1.40 -7.54 1.26
N THR A 178 -2.33 -7.80 2.19
CA THR A 178 -3.69 -8.22 1.85
C THR A 178 -4.38 -7.24 0.92
N HIS A 179 -4.29 -5.94 1.20
CA HIS A 179 -4.89 -4.90 0.37
C HIS A 179 -4.38 -4.94 -1.07
N THR A 180 -3.06 -4.98 -1.24
CA THR A 180 -2.46 -5.08 -2.57
C THR A 180 -2.76 -6.42 -3.24
N ILE A 181 -2.88 -7.52 -2.50
CA ILE A 181 -3.20 -8.83 -3.09
C ILE A 181 -4.62 -8.83 -3.67
N TYR A 182 -5.63 -8.46 -2.89
CA TYR A 182 -7.03 -8.59 -3.36
C TYR A 182 -7.35 -7.62 -4.51
N LYS A 183 -6.68 -6.46 -4.58
CA LYS A 183 -6.85 -5.48 -5.67
C LYS A 183 -6.25 -5.94 -7.01
N ASN A 184 -5.41 -6.98 -7.01
CA ASN A 184 -4.56 -7.31 -8.16
C ASN A 184 -4.57 -8.79 -8.56
N LEU A 185 -5.01 -9.67 -7.67
CA LEU A 185 -5.06 -11.11 -7.88
C LEU A 185 -6.49 -11.63 -7.71
N ASN A 186 -6.82 -12.70 -8.44
CA ASN A 186 -8.09 -13.39 -8.30
C ASN A 186 -8.03 -14.47 -7.20
N LEU A 187 -9.18 -14.91 -6.70
CA LEU A 187 -9.27 -15.80 -5.54
C LEU A 187 -8.64 -17.16 -5.82
N GLN A 188 -8.85 -17.70 -7.03
CA GLN A 188 -8.29 -18.98 -7.44
C GLN A 188 -6.77 -18.98 -7.31
N PHE A 189 -6.11 -17.96 -7.87
CA PHE A 189 -4.65 -17.82 -7.79
C PHE A 189 -4.15 -17.72 -6.34
N VAL A 190 -4.87 -16.98 -5.49
CA VAL A 190 -4.52 -16.85 -4.07
C VAL A 190 -4.62 -18.19 -3.35
N ASN A 191 -5.67 -18.97 -3.60
CA ASN A 191 -5.85 -20.30 -3.04
C ASN A 191 -4.74 -21.26 -3.50
N ASP A 192 -4.45 -21.27 -4.80
CA ASP A 192 -3.41 -22.15 -5.38
C ASP A 192 -2.04 -21.84 -4.78
N TYR A 193 -1.71 -20.55 -4.64
CA TYR A 193 -0.47 -20.10 -3.99
C TYR A 193 -0.37 -20.63 -2.55
N PHE A 194 -1.37 -20.38 -1.71
CA PHE A 194 -1.32 -20.82 -0.32
C PHE A 194 -1.34 -22.35 -0.18
N SER A 195 -2.05 -23.06 -1.06
CA SER A 195 -2.02 -24.53 -1.12
C SER A 195 -0.59 -25.03 -1.40
N SER A 196 0.11 -24.42 -2.37
CA SER A 196 1.51 -24.75 -2.68
C SER A 196 2.49 -24.45 -1.54
N CYS A 197 2.17 -23.48 -0.68
CA CYS A 197 2.95 -23.18 0.53
C CYS A 197 2.65 -24.14 1.70
N GLY A 198 1.69 -25.07 1.51
CA GLY A 198 1.26 -26.06 2.50
C GLY A 198 0.17 -25.57 3.45
N TYR A 199 -0.64 -24.59 3.04
CA TYR A 199 -1.79 -24.13 3.81
C TYR A 199 -3.08 -24.76 3.29
N CYS A 200 -3.85 -25.36 4.21
CA CYS A 200 -5.14 -26.00 3.95
C CYS A 200 -6.28 -25.32 4.73
#